data_AF-A0A6D2JBZ9-F1
#
_entry.id   AF-A0A6D2JBZ9-F1
#
_cell.length_a   1.000
_cell.length_b   1.000
_cell.length_c   1.000
_cell.angle_alpha   90.00
_cell.angle_beta   90.00
_cell.angle_gamma   90.00
#
_symmetry.space_group_name_H-M   'P 1'
#
loop_
_entity.id
_entity.type
_entity.pdbx_description
1 polymer ?
#
loop_
_entity_poly.entity_id
_entity_poly.type
_entity_poly.pdbx_seq_one_letter_code
_entity_poly.pdbx_strand_id
1 'polypeptide(L)'
;MELSLLCTENGIVVETIPIGGVAENSIAQMGFPSESEEIIREMMEKEKQHLPSDDYINRLRSGDSDLNAKRREALNWIWKACEEHQFGPLCICLSMNYLDRFLSVYDLPSDKVWTLQLLAVACLSLAAKTEETEVPMLIDLQVGDPQFVFEAKSIQRMELLVLNKLEWRLRAITPCSFIRYFLRKMSKCDQEPSNTLISRSLQVIASTNKGIDFLEFRPSEVAAAVALSVSGELQTVHFDNPHFSPLFSLLQKERVKKIGEMIEMDGSGLCSQTPNGVLEVSACCFSFKTHDSSAHTHRS
;
A
#
# COMPACT_ATOMS: atom_id res chain seq x y z
N MET A 1 30.25 18.79 21.99
CA MET A 1 31.54 18.11 22.12
C MET A 1 31.34 16.76 21.46
N GLU A 2 31.78 16.67 20.20
CA GLU A 2 31.59 15.55 19.29
C GLU A 2 32.39 14.33 19.72
N LEU A 3 31.88 13.14 19.40
CA LEU A 3 32.66 11.90 19.36
C LEU A 3 32.58 11.36 17.94
N SER A 4 33.56 11.75 17.13
CA SER A 4 33.99 11.06 15.93
C SER A 4 35.04 10.02 16.33
N LEU A 5 34.90 8.78 15.85
CA LEU A 5 35.96 7.77 15.92
C LEU A 5 36.10 7.10 14.56
N LEU A 6 37.29 7.33 14.01
CA LEU A 6 37.82 6.95 12.71
C LEU A 6 38.15 5.46 12.65
N CYS A 7 38.09 4.88 11.45
CA CYS A 7 38.87 3.67 11.12
C CYS A 7 39.77 3.98 9.92
N THR A 8 41.07 3.76 10.12
CA THR A 8 42.22 4.09 9.27
C THR A 8 42.48 3.07 8.16
N GLU A 9 42.93 3.57 7.02
CA GLU A 9 43.48 2.81 5.89
C GLU A 9 44.85 2.19 6.22
N ASN A 10 45.13 1.01 5.67
CA ASN A 10 46.49 0.52 5.42
C ASN A 10 46.50 -0.25 4.09
N GLY A 11 47.28 0.26 3.13
CA GLY A 11 47.46 -0.33 1.82
C GLY A 11 48.50 -1.45 1.79
N ILE A 12 48.33 -2.36 0.83
CA ILE A 12 49.39 -3.25 0.33
C ILE A 12 49.32 -3.19 -1.21
N VAL A 13 50.47 -2.91 -1.83
CA VAL A 13 50.69 -2.85 -3.27
C VAL A 13 51.30 -4.18 -3.72
N VAL A 14 50.74 -4.86 -4.73
CA VAL A 14 51.49 -5.80 -5.60
C VAL A 14 50.90 -5.88 -7.02
N GLU A 15 51.74 -5.45 -7.97
CA GLU A 15 51.98 -5.84 -9.38
C GLU A 15 50.85 -6.06 -10.42
N THR A 16 51.02 -5.36 -11.56
CA THR A 16 50.32 -5.52 -12.84
C THR A 16 51.08 -6.45 -13.80
N ILE A 17 50.39 -7.41 -14.42
CA ILE A 17 50.75 -8.02 -15.74
C ILE A 17 49.44 -8.23 -16.56
N PRO A 18 49.42 -8.03 -17.90
CA PRO A 18 48.19 -7.75 -18.65
C PRO A 18 47.68 -8.89 -19.57
N ILE A 19 46.48 -8.63 -20.12
CA ILE A 19 45.84 -9.14 -21.37
C ILE A 19 44.80 -10.27 -21.19
N GLY A 20 43.57 -9.95 -21.61
CA GLY A 20 42.54 -10.94 -21.99
C GLY A 20 41.13 -10.36 -21.91
N GLY A 21 40.67 -9.70 -22.97
CA GLY A 21 39.34 -9.09 -23.00
C GLY A 21 38.22 -10.12 -22.93
N VAL A 22 37.24 -9.87 -22.04
CA VAL A 22 35.88 -10.37 -22.14
C VAL A 22 34.94 -9.29 -21.61
N ALA A 23 33.99 -8.94 -22.49
CA ALA A 23 32.82 -8.08 -22.38
C ALA A 23 32.52 -7.38 -21.05
N GLU A 24 32.36 -6.06 -21.18
CA GLU A 24 31.63 -5.15 -20.30
C GLU A 24 30.36 -5.80 -19.74
N ASN A 25 30.36 -6.12 -18.45
CA ASN A 25 29.14 -6.28 -17.67
C ASN A 25 29.40 -5.67 -16.30
N SER A 26 29.15 -4.37 -16.20
CA SER A 26 29.02 -3.67 -14.93
C SER A 26 28.01 -2.57 -15.12
N ILE A 27 26.79 -2.76 -14.61
CA ILE A 27 26.08 -1.73 -13.83
C ILE A 27 25.30 -2.41 -12.68
N ALA A 28 25.85 -2.24 -11.47
CA ALA A 28 25.25 -2.03 -10.14
C ALA A 28 23.72 -2.18 -9.95
N GLN A 29 23.30 -2.96 -8.93
CA GLN A 29 22.81 -2.49 -7.60
C GLN A 29 21.57 -1.59 -7.60
N MET A 30 20.49 -2.09 -6.97
CA MET A 30 19.64 -1.36 -6.03
C MET A 30 19.05 -2.42 -5.10
N GLY A 31 19.21 -2.26 -3.79
CA GLY A 31 18.95 -3.27 -2.75
C GLY A 31 17.49 -3.70 -2.55
N PHE A 32 16.90 -4.34 -3.56
CA PHE A 32 15.72 -5.19 -3.38
C PHE A 32 16.19 -6.65 -3.38
N PRO A 33 15.91 -7.44 -2.33
CA PRO A 33 16.00 -8.90 -2.45
C PRO A 33 15.20 -9.31 -3.68
N SER A 34 15.70 -10.26 -4.46
CA SER A 34 14.82 -10.95 -5.41
C SER A 34 13.64 -11.47 -4.56
N GLU A 35 12.42 -11.04 -4.84
CA GLU A 35 11.24 -11.56 -4.15
C GLU A 35 11.12 -13.03 -4.57
N SER A 36 11.82 -13.90 -3.85
CA SER A 36 11.77 -15.33 -4.10
C SER A 36 10.32 -15.78 -3.93
N GLU A 37 9.87 -16.74 -4.74
CA GLU A 37 8.52 -17.29 -4.60
C GLU A 37 8.25 -17.84 -3.18
N GLU A 38 9.31 -18.14 -2.43
CA GLU A 38 9.28 -18.48 -1.00
C GLU A 38 8.80 -17.32 -0.11
N ILE A 39 9.30 -16.10 -0.32
CA ILE A 39 8.84 -14.91 0.43
C ILE A 39 7.36 -14.66 0.14
N ILE A 40 6.95 -14.71 -1.13
CA ILE A 40 5.56 -14.50 -1.51
C ILE A 40 4.66 -15.59 -0.93
N ARG A 41 5.11 -16.85 -0.93
CA ARG A 41 4.39 -17.96 -0.29
C ARG A 41 4.24 -17.74 1.22
N GLU A 42 5.29 -17.36 1.91
CA GLU A 42 5.25 -17.06 3.35
C GLU A 42 4.28 -15.91 3.64
N MET A 43 4.26 -14.88 2.79
CA MET A 43 3.29 -13.79 2.89
C MET A 43 1.85 -14.30 2.71
N MET A 44 1.58 -15.14 1.71
CA MET A 44 0.26 -15.75 1.49
C MET A 44 -0.19 -16.64 2.67
N GLU A 45 0.74 -17.32 3.34
CA GLU A 45 0.44 -18.11 4.53
C GLU A 45 0.06 -17.23 5.74
N LYS A 46 0.66 -16.04 5.85
CA LYS A 46 0.49 -15.11 6.98
C LYS A 46 -0.55 -14.02 6.76
N GLU A 47 -1.03 -13.81 5.54
CA GLU A 47 -1.89 -12.67 5.18
C GLU A 47 -3.17 -12.58 6.03
N LYS A 48 -3.75 -13.72 6.42
CA LYS A 48 -4.96 -13.78 7.26
C LYS A 48 -4.76 -13.20 8.65
N GLN A 49 -3.53 -13.17 9.16
CA GLN A 49 -3.21 -12.58 10.47
C GLN A 49 -3.34 -11.05 10.46
N HIS A 50 -3.47 -10.46 9.27
CA HIS A 50 -3.61 -9.03 9.04
C HIS A 50 -4.99 -8.67 8.49
N LEU A 51 -5.95 -9.58 8.56
CA LEU A 51 -7.36 -9.31 8.25
C LEU A 51 -8.12 -8.85 9.51
N PRO A 52 -9.19 -8.06 9.35
CA PRO A 52 -10.14 -7.80 10.42
C PRO A 52 -10.80 -9.08 10.94
N SER A 53 -11.37 -9.04 12.15
CA SER A 53 -12.19 -10.14 12.70
C SER A 53 -13.33 -10.55 11.75
N ASP A 54 -13.67 -11.84 11.73
CA ASP A 54 -14.66 -12.44 10.83
C ASP A 54 -16.07 -11.83 11.00
N ASP A 55 -16.43 -11.36 12.20
CA ASP A 55 -17.73 -10.73 12.49
C ASP A 55 -17.82 -9.27 12.00
N TYR A 56 -16.68 -8.62 11.71
CA TYR A 56 -16.61 -7.20 11.39
C TYR A 56 -17.44 -6.82 10.15
N ILE A 57 -17.32 -7.61 9.08
CA ILE A 57 -18.07 -7.37 7.83
C ILE A 57 -19.58 -7.48 8.08
N ASN A 58 -20.00 -8.43 8.91
CA ASN A 58 -21.41 -8.60 9.25
C ASN A 58 -21.93 -7.40 10.06
N ARG A 59 -21.12 -6.84 10.95
CA ARG A 59 -21.44 -5.61 11.70
C ARG A 59 -21.51 -4.37 10.79
N LEU A 60 -20.66 -4.29 9.77
CA LEU A 60 -20.73 -3.24 8.76
C LEU A 60 -21.99 -3.35 7.88
N ARG A 61 -22.43 -4.58 7.58
CA ARG A 61 -23.64 -4.85 6.77
C ARG A 61 -24.94 -4.70 7.55
N SER A 62 -24.95 -5.05 8.83
CA SER A 62 -26.14 -4.93 9.68
C SER A 62 -26.58 -3.48 9.90
N GLY A 63 -25.70 -2.51 9.61
CA GLY A 63 -25.97 -1.09 9.77
C GLY A 63 -25.99 -0.65 11.24
N ASP A 64 -25.49 -1.48 12.15
CA ASP A 64 -25.42 -1.15 13.56
C ASP A 64 -24.59 0.13 13.75
N SER A 65 -25.12 1.08 14.53
CA SER A 65 -24.45 2.33 14.93
C SER A 65 -23.96 3.26 13.80
N ASP A 66 -24.46 3.11 12.56
CA ASP A 66 -23.96 3.83 11.36
C ASP A 66 -22.46 3.61 11.09
N LEU A 67 -21.93 2.47 11.55
CA LEU A 67 -20.50 2.17 11.52
C LEU A 67 -19.91 2.23 10.11
N ASN A 68 -20.62 1.73 9.11
CA ASN A 68 -20.15 1.71 7.73
C ASN A 68 -20.08 3.12 7.11
N ALA A 69 -21.04 4.02 7.38
CA ALA A 69 -20.95 5.39 6.87
C ALA A 69 -19.78 6.14 7.52
N LYS A 70 -19.64 6.01 8.84
CA LYS A 70 -18.53 6.58 9.60
C LYS A 70 -17.18 6.04 9.14
N ARG A 71 -17.06 4.72 8.90
CA ARG A 71 -15.88 4.09 8.29
C ARG A 71 -15.55 4.76 6.95
N ARG A 72 -16.52 4.89 6.04
CA ARG A 72 -16.29 5.54 4.74
C ARG A 72 -15.82 6.98 4.87
N GLU A 73 -16.38 7.74 5.81
CA GLU A 73 -15.94 9.11 6.11
C GLU A 73 -14.48 9.14 6.55
N ALA A 74 -14.10 8.28 7.50
CA ALA A 74 -12.72 8.16 7.98
C ALA A 74 -11.74 7.76 6.85
N LEU A 75 -12.11 6.80 6.00
CA LEU A 75 -11.28 6.37 4.87
C LEU A 75 -11.13 7.47 3.80
N ASN A 76 -12.18 8.25 3.56
CA ASN A 76 -12.12 9.40 2.66
C ASN A 76 -11.25 10.52 3.23
N TRP A 77 -11.29 10.74 4.55
CA TRP A 77 -10.38 11.68 5.20
C TRP A 77 -8.92 11.20 5.10
N ILE A 78 -8.62 9.93 5.40
CA ILE A 78 -7.27 9.34 5.25
C ILE A 78 -6.75 9.57 3.83
N TRP A 79 -7.58 9.30 2.82
CA TRP A 79 -7.21 9.49 1.43
C TRP A 79 -6.79 10.94 1.14
N LYS A 80 -7.63 11.91 1.51
CA LYS A 80 -7.36 13.34 1.31
C LYS A 80 -6.09 13.79 2.06
N ALA A 81 -5.89 13.27 3.28
CA ALA A 81 -4.70 13.59 4.05
C ALA A 81 -3.42 13.06 3.41
N CYS A 82 -3.46 11.84 2.86
CA CYS A 82 -2.35 11.33 2.06
C CYS A 82 -2.09 12.18 0.81
N GLU A 83 -3.12 12.69 0.13
CA GLU A 83 -2.97 13.58 -1.02
C GLU A 83 -2.29 14.90 -0.65
N GLU A 84 -2.73 15.53 0.44
CA GLU A 84 -2.19 16.81 0.94
C GLU A 84 -0.73 16.70 1.39
N HIS A 85 -0.33 15.55 1.94
CA HIS A 85 1.06 15.28 2.34
C HIS A 85 1.89 14.54 1.29
N GLN A 86 1.30 14.21 0.14
CA GLN A 86 1.90 13.40 -0.92
C GLN A 86 2.48 12.06 -0.41
N PHE A 87 1.80 11.43 0.52
CA PHE A 87 2.14 10.09 0.98
C PHE A 87 1.89 9.06 -0.10
N GLY A 88 2.70 8.00 -0.08
CA GLY A 88 2.63 6.91 -1.02
C GLY A 88 1.40 6.01 -0.80
N PRO A 89 1.13 5.13 -1.78
CA PRO A 89 -0.04 4.27 -1.76
C PRO A 89 0.03 3.22 -0.66
N LEU A 90 1.24 2.76 -0.30
CA LEU A 90 1.44 1.81 0.79
C LEU A 90 1.01 2.40 2.15
N CYS A 91 1.30 3.67 2.41
CA CYS A 91 0.81 4.37 3.59
C CYS A 91 -0.72 4.43 3.63
N ILE A 92 -1.38 4.68 2.49
CA ILE A 92 -2.85 4.59 2.38
C ILE A 92 -3.32 3.17 2.73
N CYS A 93 -2.77 2.14 2.08
CA CYS A 93 -3.19 0.75 2.30
C CYS A 93 -3.05 0.32 3.78
N LEU A 94 -1.92 0.69 4.42
CA LEU A 94 -1.66 0.40 5.82
C LEU A 94 -2.60 1.16 6.75
N SER A 95 -2.83 2.46 6.51
CA SER A 95 -3.74 3.28 7.31
C SER A 95 -5.15 2.69 7.34
N MET A 96 -5.66 2.28 6.18
CA MET A 96 -6.99 1.65 6.07
C MET A 96 -7.01 0.28 6.76
N ASN A 97 -5.96 -0.53 6.59
CA ASN A 97 -5.83 -1.83 7.27
C ASN A 97 -5.84 -1.68 8.80
N TYR A 98 -5.10 -0.71 9.34
CA TYR A 98 -5.05 -0.46 10.79
C TYR A 98 -6.42 -0.04 11.32
N LEU A 99 -7.11 0.84 10.60
CA LEU A 99 -8.45 1.29 10.98
C LEU A 99 -9.44 0.13 11.03
N ASP A 100 -9.49 -0.71 9.99
CA ASP A 100 -10.41 -1.84 9.94
C ASP A 100 -10.10 -2.93 10.97
N ARG A 101 -8.83 -3.29 11.13
CA ARG A 101 -8.42 -4.26 12.17
C ARG A 101 -8.75 -3.73 13.56
N PHE A 102 -8.52 -2.45 13.82
CA PHE A 102 -8.84 -1.84 15.10
C PHE A 102 -10.35 -1.89 15.38
N LEU A 103 -11.18 -1.42 14.44
CA LEU A 103 -12.63 -1.41 14.58
C LEU A 103 -13.24 -2.81 14.70
N SER A 104 -12.55 -3.83 14.17
CA SER A 104 -12.99 -5.22 14.29
C SER A 104 -12.84 -5.81 15.70
N VAL A 105 -11.94 -5.26 16.54
CA VAL A 105 -11.65 -5.78 17.88
C VAL A 105 -11.88 -4.77 19.00
N TYR A 106 -12.28 -3.55 18.65
CA TYR A 106 -12.49 -2.47 19.61
C TYR A 106 -13.74 -1.66 19.28
N ASP A 107 -14.68 -1.67 20.22
CA ASP A 107 -15.89 -0.85 20.14
C ASP A 107 -15.60 0.58 20.59
N LEU A 108 -15.67 1.51 19.63
CA LEU A 108 -15.58 2.93 19.95
C LEU A 108 -16.84 3.39 20.70
N PRO A 109 -16.72 4.30 21.68
CA PRO A 109 -17.86 4.89 22.35
C PRO A 109 -18.80 5.59 21.35
N SER A 110 -20.03 5.09 21.20
CA SER A 110 -20.98 5.57 20.20
C SER A 110 -21.46 7.01 20.44
N ASP A 111 -21.33 7.50 21.67
CA ASP A 111 -21.69 8.85 22.11
C ASP A 111 -20.65 9.92 21.70
N LYS A 112 -19.48 9.50 21.22
CA LYS A 112 -18.33 10.40 20.98
C LYS A 112 -17.90 10.37 19.52
N VAL A 113 -18.58 11.16 18.68
CA VAL A 113 -18.31 11.25 17.23
C VAL A 113 -16.83 11.52 16.90
N TRP A 114 -16.12 12.28 17.75
CA TRP A 114 -14.70 12.59 17.59
C TRP A 114 -13.77 11.38 17.66
N THR A 115 -14.17 10.25 18.26
CA THR A 115 -13.26 9.11 18.49
C THR A 115 -12.82 8.46 17.20
N LEU A 116 -13.69 8.43 16.18
CA LEU A 116 -13.34 7.83 14.90
C LEU A 116 -12.38 8.72 14.10
N GLN A 117 -12.56 10.05 14.15
CA GLN A 117 -11.61 10.96 13.52
C GLN A 117 -10.23 10.85 14.19
N LEU A 118 -10.19 10.78 15.53
CA LEU A 118 -8.94 10.57 16.26
C LEU A 118 -8.28 9.23 15.90
N LEU A 119 -9.07 8.17 15.75
CA LEU A 119 -8.58 6.87 15.28
C LEU A 119 -7.98 6.98 13.88
N ALA A 120 -8.66 7.65 12.95
CA ALA A 120 -8.18 7.84 11.58
C ALA A 120 -6.83 8.59 11.55
N VAL A 121 -6.70 9.68 12.31
CA VAL A 121 -5.44 10.45 12.45
C VAL A 121 -4.32 9.56 13.01
N ALA A 122 -4.61 8.76 14.04
CA ALA A 122 -3.63 7.86 14.64
C ALA A 122 -3.20 6.73 13.69
N CYS A 123 -4.14 6.11 12.97
CA CYS A 123 -3.84 5.09 11.97
C CYS A 123 -2.97 5.65 10.84
N LEU A 124 -3.28 6.84 10.35
CA LEU A 124 -2.48 7.54 9.35
C LEU A 124 -1.07 7.86 9.88
N SER A 125 -0.97 8.36 11.10
CA SER A 125 0.34 8.67 11.69
C SER A 125 1.23 7.43 11.84
N LEU A 126 0.66 6.31 12.31
CA LEU A 126 1.38 5.04 12.42
C LEU A 126 1.81 4.51 11.05
N ALA A 127 0.96 4.62 10.03
CA ALA A 127 1.29 4.19 8.67
C ALA A 127 2.40 5.05 8.07
N ALA A 128 2.30 6.38 8.22
CA ALA A 128 3.33 7.31 7.78
C ALA A 128 4.69 7.02 8.44
N LYS A 129 4.71 6.77 9.76
CA LYS A 129 5.93 6.35 10.48
C LYS A 129 6.48 4.98 10.06
N THR A 130 5.67 4.15 9.42
CA THR A 130 6.07 2.81 8.98
C THR A 130 6.63 2.83 7.56
N GLU A 131 6.07 3.69 6.70
CA GLU A 131 6.28 3.62 5.25
C GLU A 131 6.97 4.86 4.66
N GLU A 132 6.72 6.04 5.23
CA GLU A 132 7.20 7.31 4.65
C GLU A 132 8.57 7.68 5.22
N THR A 133 9.41 8.27 4.38
CA THR A 133 10.73 8.76 4.80
C THR A 133 10.64 10.02 5.64
N GLU A 134 9.68 10.88 5.32
CA GLU A 134 9.45 12.16 5.99
C GLU A 134 8.03 12.19 6.54
N VAL A 135 7.91 12.33 7.86
CA VAL A 135 6.62 12.35 8.55
C VAL A 135 6.43 13.73 9.18
N PRO A 136 5.35 14.47 8.80
CA PRO A 136 5.00 15.75 9.43
C PRO A 136 4.77 15.61 10.94
N MET A 137 4.73 16.73 11.64
CA MET A 137 4.34 16.72 13.06
C MET A 137 2.88 16.26 13.20
N LEU A 138 2.55 15.63 14.33
CA LEU A 138 1.20 15.10 14.57
C LEU A 138 0.08 16.13 14.43
N ILE A 139 0.37 17.39 14.78
CA ILE A 139 -0.59 18.48 14.65
C ILE A 139 -0.88 18.81 13.17
N ASP A 140 0.14 18.69 12.31
CA ASP A 140 0.07 19.05 10.89
C ASP A 140 -0.61 17.96 10.05
N LEU A 141 -0.74 16.73 10.56
CA LEU A 141 -1.47 15.63 9.90
C LEU A 141 -2.98 15.88 9.77
N GLN A 142 -3.52 16.87 10.49
CA GLN A 142 -4.97 17.11 10.62
C GLN A 142 -5.47 18.10 9.57
N VAL A 143 -5.51 17.67 8.31
CA VAL A 143 -5.85 18.52 7.16
C VAL A 143 -7.35 18.50 6.80
N GLY A 144 -7.75 19.40 5.89
CA GLY A 144 -9.05 19.38 5.23
C GLY A 144 -10.23 19.81 6.12
N ASP A 145 -10.06 20.92 6.85
CA ASP A 145 -11.05 21.48 7.80
C ASP A 145 -11.65 20.41 8.73
N PRO A 146 -10.81 19.79 9.59
CA PRO A 146 -11.26 18.72 10.45
C PRO A 146 -12.35 19.19 11.43
N GLN A 147 -13.36 18.35 11.65
CA GLN A 147 -14.45 18.66 12.59
C GLN A 147 -13.93 18.87 14.02
N PHE A 148 -12.89 18.12 14.39
CA PHE A 148 -12.20 18.22 15.66
C PHE A 148 -10.70 18.36 15.43
N VAL A 149 -10.02 19.20 16.22
CA VAL A 149 -8.55 19.28 16.22
C VAL A 149 -8.04 18.71 17.54
N PHE A 150 -7.10 17.79 17.44
CA PHE A 150 -6.54 17.07 18.57
C PHE A 150 -5.13 17.55 18.90
N GLU A 151 -4.84 17.66 20.19
CA GLU A 151 -3.47 17.83 20.67
C GLU A 151 -2.62 16.59 20.36
N ALA A 152 -1.32 16.79 20.12
CA ALA A 152 -0.37 15.71 19.87
C ALA A 152 -0.42 14.59 20.93
N LYS A 153 -0.63 14.94 22.21
CA LYS A 153 -0.74 13.96 23.30
C LYS A 153 -1.96 13.05 23.16
N SER A 154 -3.08 13.56 22.64
CA SER A 154 -4.29 12.77 22.41
C SER A 154 -4.09 11.81 21.25
N ILE A 155 -3.42 12.27 20.18
CA ILE A 155 -3.04 11.43 19.04
C ILE A 155 -2.12 10.30 19.51
N GLN A 156 -1.05 10.61 20.26
CA GLN A 156 -0.11 9.62 20.80
C GLN A 156 -0.78 8.56 21.69
N ARG A 157 -1.77 8.95 22.50
CA ARG A 157 -2.54 7.98 23.30
C ARG A 157 -3.36 7.05 22.43
N MET A 158 -3.97 7.56 21.36
CA MET A 158 -4.68 6.75 20.39
C MET A 158 -3.71 5.85 19.61
N GLU A 159 -2.55 6.35 19.19
CA GLU A 159 -1.51 5.52 18.56
C GLU A 159 -1.12 4.34 19.45
N LEU A 160 -0.87 4.58 20.73
CA LEU A 160 -0.54 3.51 21.68
C LEU A 160 -1.69 2.51 21.84
N LEU A 161 -2.94 2.98 21.84
CA LEU A 161 -4.11 2.10 21.89
C LEU A 161 -4.20 1.24 20.62
N VAL A 162 -3.98 1.82 19.44
CA VAL A 162 -3.95 1.10 18.15
C VAL A 162 -2.82 0.07 18.16
N LEU A 163 -1.60 0.46 18.52
CA LEU A 163 -0.45 -0.44 18.63
C LEU A 163 -0.76 -1.65 19.52
N ASN A 164 -1.34 -1.42 20.70
CA ASN A 164 -1.69 -2.50 21.62
C ASN A 164 -2.79 -3.41 21.05
N LYS A 165 -3.82 -2.85 20.40
CA LYS A 165 -4.91 -3.64 19.80
C LYS A 165 -4.50 -4.40 18.55
N LEU A 166 -3.49 -3.92 17.83
CA LEU A 166 -2.90 -4.59 16.68
C LEU A 166 -1.70 -5.47 17.04
N GLU A 167 -1.41 -5.65 18.33
CA GLU A 167 -0.26 -6.41 18.85
C GLU A 167 1.07 -5.97 18.21
N TRP A 168 1.21 -4.67 17.94
CA TRP A 168 2.38 -4.07 17.29
C TRP A 168 2.69 -4.62 15.88
N ARG A 169 1.76 -5.37 15.27
CA ARG A 169 1.89 -5.93 13.91
C ARG A 169 1.50 -4.88 12.87
N LEU A 170 2.36 -3.87 12.73
CA LEU A 170 2.17 -2.76 11.78
C LEU A 170 2.59 -3.12 10.34
N ARG A 171 3.54 -4.02 10.13
CA ARG A 171 3.93 -4.47 8.78
C ARG A 171 2.88 -5.42 8.19
N ALA A 172 1.67 -4.90 7.97
CA ALA A 172 0.54 -5.67 7.51
C ALA A 172 0.72 -6.08 6.06
N ILE A 173 0.37 -7.33 5.77
CA ILE A 173 0.34 -7.86 4.41
C ILE A 173 -0.96 -7.35 3.78
N THR A 174 -0.85 -6.45 2.83
CA THR A 174 -1.98 -5.83 2.11
C THR A 174 -1.93 -6.25 0.63
N PRO A 175 -2.99 -6.02 -0.17
CA PRO A 175 -2.91 -6.34 -1.60
C PRO A 175 -1.76 -5.59 -2.30
N CYS A 176 -1.40 -4.41 -1.79
CA CYS A 176 -0.29 -3.59 -2.25
C CYS A 176 1.07 -4.30 -2.10
N SER A 177 1.19 -5.24 -1.15
CA SER A 177 2.40 -6.05 -0.92
C SER A 177 2.64 -7.11 -2.01
N PHE A 178 1.64 -7.49 -2.79
CA PHE A 178 1.74 -8.55 -3.81
C PHE A 178 1.73 -8.03 -5.25
N ILE A 179 1.35 -6.76 -5.46
CA ILE A 179 0.98 -6.28 -6.79
C ILE A 179 2.15 -6.32 -7.78
N ARG A 180 3.36 -5.98 -7.34
CA ARG A 180 4.55 -6.02 -8.20
C ARG A 180 4.84 -7.45 -8.68
N TYR A 181 4.79 -8.40 -7.77
CA TYR A 181 4.96 -9.82 -8.07
C TYR A 181 3.95 -10.31 -9.11
N PHE A 182 2.65 -10.08 -8.89
CA PHE A 182 1.62 -10.54 -9.83
C PHE A 182 1.72 -9.86 -11.19
N LEU A 183 1.98 -8.55 -11.23
CA LEU A 183 2.20 -7.82 -12.50
C LEU A 183 3.39 -8.38 -13.28
N ARG A 184 4.50 -8.68 -12.60
CA ARG A 184 5.67 -9.31 -13.22
C ARG A 184 5.34 -10.68 -13.80
N LYS A 185 4.60 -11.51 -13.06
CA LYS A 185 4.22 -12.87 -13.51
C LYS A 185 3.21 -12.92 -14.66
N MET A 186 2.47 -11.85 -14.92
CA MET A 186 1.64 -11.74 -16.13
C MET A 186 2.40 -11.13 -17.32
N SER A 187 3.55 -10.49 -17.07
CA SER A 187 4.34 -9.92 -18.16
C SER A 187 4.94 -11.04 -19.02
N LYS A 188 4.98 -10.81 -20.34
CA LYS A 188 5.65 -11.73 -21.26
C LYS A 188 7.16 -11.67 -20.96
N CYS A 189 7.72 -12.79 -20.46
CA CYS A 189 9.15 -12.94 -20.09
C CYS A 189 9.56 -12.40 -18.71
N ASP A 190 8.67 -12.38 -17.71
CA ASP A 190 8.99 -11.98 -16.33
C ASP A 190 9.69 -10.59 -16.24
N GLN A 191 9.32 -9.69 -17.17
CA GLN A 191 9.83 -8.33 -17.25
C GLN A 191 9.31 -7.49 -16.08
N GLU A 192 10.13 -6.51 -15.66
CA GLU A 192 9.70 -5.59 -14.63
C GLU A 192 8.48 -4.78 -15.10
N PRO A 193 7.40 -4.74 -14.31
CA PRO A 193 6.19 -4.05 -14.71
C PRO A 193 6.43 -2.54 -14.78
N SER A 194 5.81 -1.89 -15.75
CA SER A 194 5.95 -0.43 -15.91
C SER A 194 5.35 0.30 -14.71
N ASN A 195 5.97 1.43 -14.35
CA ASN A 195 5.50 2.29 -13.28
C ASN A 195 4.01 2.67 -13.48
N THR A 196 3.59 2.96 -14.71
CA THR A 196 2.18 3.25 -15.02
C THR A 196 1.22 2.10 -14.64
N LEU A 197 1.61 0.84 -14.90
CA LEU A 197 0.79 -0.32 -14.53
C LEU A 197 0.73 -0.49 -13.01
N ILE A 198 1.86 -0.30 -12.33
CA ILE A 198 1.94 -0.36 -10.87
C ILE A 198 1.05 0.72 -10.24
N SER A 199 1.20 1.99 -10.67
CA SER A 199 0.41 3.12 -10.21
C SER A 199 -1.08 2.87 -10.37
N ARG A 200 -1.51 2.45 -11.58
CA ARG A 200 -2.90 2.14 -11.86
C ARG A 200 -3.43 1.02 -10.97
N SER A 201 -2.64 -0.02 -10.75
CA SER A 201 -3.03 -1.14 -9.88
C SER A 201 -3.17 -0.70 -8.42
N LEU A 202 -2.25 0.10 -7.92
CA LEU A 202 -2.30 0.63 -6.56
C LEU A 202 -3.51 1.57 -6.36
N GLN A 203 -3.86 2.37 -7.37
CA GLN A 203 -5.07 3.20 -7.33
C GLN A 203 -6.34 2.35 -7.25
N VAL A 204 -6.42 1.27 -8.04
CA VAL A 204 -7.54 0.32 -7.97
C VAL A 204 -7.59 -0.33 -6.58
N ILE A 205 -6.48 -0.84 -6.05
CA ILE A 205 -6.43 -1.45 -4.71
C ILE A 205 -6.88 -0.48 -3.63
N ALA A 206 -6.39 0.75 -3.65
CA ALA A 206 -6.74 1.74 -2.65
C ALA A 206 -8.24 2.10 -2.74
N SER A 207 -8.81 2.07 -3.95
CA SER A 207 -10.25 2.27 -4.16
C SER A 207 -11.08 1.08 -3.65
N THR A 208 -10.65 -0.15 -3.91
CA THR A 208 -11.35 -1.36 -3.43
C THR A 208 -11.36 -1.44 -1.91
N ASN A 209 -10.31 -0.98 -1.22
CA ASN A 209 -10.27 -0.92 0.24
C ASN A 209 -11.39 -0.05 0.85
N LYS A 210 -12.00 0.88 0.09
CA LYS A 210 -13.16 1.65 0.56
C LYS A 210 -14.45 0.81 0.59
N GLY A 211 -14.58 -0.19 -0.28
CA GLY A 211 -15.74 -1.08 -0.35
C GLY A 211 -15.69 -2.16 0.72
N ILE A 212 -16.80 -2.35 1.46
CA ILE A 212 -16.85 -3.35 2.53
C ILE A 212 -16.86 -4.79 2.01
N ASP A 213 -17.29 -5.01 0.76
CA ASP A 213 -17.35 -6.34 0.18
C ASP A 213 -15.96 -6.90 -0.10
N PHE A 214 -14.96 -6.03 -0.33
CA PHE A 214 -13.59 -6.48 -0.55
C PHE A 214 -12.91 -7.02 0.71
N LEU A 215 -13.45 -6.71 1.90
CA LEU A 215 -12.93 -7.22 3.18
C LEU A 215 -13.11 -8.74 3.30
N GLU A 216 -13.99 -9.37 2.51
CA GLU A 216 -14.19 -10.82 2.53
C GLU A 216 -13.03 -11.59 1.88
N PHE A 217 -12.16 -10.89 1.14
CA PHE A 217 -11.09 -11.48 0.34
C PHE A 217 -9.73 -11.35 0.99
N ARG A 218 -8.86 -12.31 0.66
CA ARG A 218 -7.47 -12.25 1.10
C ARG A 218 -6.68 -11.23 0.28
N PRO A 219 -5.67 -10.58 0.87
CA PRO A 219 -4.79 -9.66 0.17
C PRO A 219 -4.24 -10.18 -1.17
N SER A 220 -3.81 -11.44 -1.24
CA SER A 220 -3.28 -12.05 -2.47
C SER A 220 -4.35 -12.25 -3.54
N GLU A 221 -5.59 -12.59 -3.16
CA GLU A 221 -6.73 -12.74 -4.08
C GLU A 221 -7.07 -11.39 -4.73
N VAL A 222 -7.12 -10.33 -3.92
CA VAL A 222 -7.39 -8.97 -4.39
C VAL A 222 -6.27 -8.48 -5.31
N ALA A 223 -5.00 -8.67 -4.92
CA ALA A 223 -3.86 -8.25 -5.72
C ALA A 223 -3.82 -8.95 -7.08
N ALA A 224 -4.03 -10.27 -7.11
CA ALA A 224 -4.08 -11.04 -8.36
C ALA A 224 -5.23 -10.57 -9.25
N ALA A 225 -6.43 -10.37 -8.71
CA ALA A 225 -7.58 -9.89 -9.48
C ALA A 225 -7.35 -8.50 -10.08
N VAL A 226 -6.78 -7.57 -9.30
CA VAL A 226 -6.43 -6.23 -9.78
C VAL A 226 -5.39 -6.32 -10.89
N ALA A 227 -4.35 -7.13 -10.69
CA ALA A 227 -3.30 -7.28 -11.68
C ALA A 227 -3.89 -7.83 -13.01
N LEU A 228 -4.73 -8.86 -12.94
CA LEU A 228 -5.44 -9.43 -14.10
C LEU A 228 -6.34 -8.41 -14.80
N SER A 229 -7.10 -7.63 -14.03
CA SER A 229 -7.99 -6.59 -14.55
C SER A 229 -7.21 -5.48 -15.26
N VAL A 230 -6.14 -4.97 -14.65
CA VAL A 230 -5.33 -3.88 -15.22
C VAL A 230 -4.53 -4.32 -16.44
N SER A 231 -4.08 -5.57 -16.49
CA SER A 231 -3.40 -6.16 -17.66
C SER A 231 -4.36 -6.53 -18.80
N GLY A 232 -5.68 -6.50 -18.57
CA GLY A 232 -6.68 -6.92 -19.56
C GLY A 232 -6.78 -8.44 -19.74
N GLU A 233 -6.27 -9.22 -18.78
CA GLU A 233 -6.19 -10.68 -18.83
C GLU A 233 -7.27 -11.39 -18.00
N LEU A 234 -8.20 -10.64 -17.38
CA LEU A 234 -9.20 -11.20 -16.46
C LEU A 234 -10.04 -12.35 -17.06
N GLN A 235 -10.27 -12.34 -18.38
CA GLN A 235 -11.03 -13.38 -19.10
C GLN A 235 -10.15 -14.44 -19.79
N THR A 236 -8.83 -14.23 -19.88
CA THR A 236 -7.91 -15.07 -20.66
C THR A 236 -7.02 -15.96 -19.80
N VAL A 237 -6.96 -15.74 -18.48
CA VAL A 237 -6.11 -16.52 -17.59
C VAL A 237 -6.72 -17.88 -17.25
N HIS A 238 -6.08 -18.92 -17.79
CA HIS A 238 -6.18 -20.27 -17.27
C HIS A 238 -5.25 -20.39 -16.06
N PHE A 239 -5.82 -20.41 -14.84
CA PHE A 239 -5.06 -20.63 -13.59
C PHE A 239 -4.23 -21.93 -13.59
N ASP A 240 -4.58 -22.86 -14.49
CA ASP A 240 -3.88 -24.14 -14.69
C ASP A 240 -2.80 -24.08 -15.80
N ASN A 241 -2.57 -22.93 -16.43
CA ASN A 241 -1.56 -22.81 -17.48
C ASN A 241 -0.16 -22.88 -16.86
N PRO A 242 0.71 -23.83 -17.31
CA PRO A 242 2.03 -24.07 -16.73
C PRO A 242 3.00 -22.88 -16.88
N HIS A 243 2.65 -21.85 -17.64
CA HIS A 243 3.40 -20.59 -17.72
C HIS A 243 3.14 -19.63 -16.55
N PHE A 244 2.05 -19.80 -15.79
CA PHE A 244 1.82 -19.01 -14.57
C PHE A 244 2.58 -19.59 -13.38
N SER A 245 2.97 -18.72 -12.45
CA SER A 245 3.65 -19.18 -11.23
C SER A 245 2.79 -20.17 -10.45
N PRO A 246 3.39 -21.21 -9.81
CA PRO A 246 2.68 -22.14 -8.94
C PRO A 246 1.85 -21.46 -7.84
N LEU A 247 2.15 -20.22 -7.47
CA LEU A 247 1.39 -19.47 -6.47
C LEU A 247 -0.03 -19.11 -6.93
N PHE A 248 -0.29 -19.03 -8.24
CA PHE A 248 -1.67 -18.88 -8.77
C PHE A 248 -2.56 -20.07 -8.43
N SER A 249 -1.99 -21.28 -8.32
CA SER A 249 -2.74 -22.47 -7.91
C SER A 249 -3.20 -22.44 -6.45
N LEU A 250 -2.58 -21.59 -5.61
CA LEU A 250 -2.97 -21.39 -4.22
C LEU A 250 -4.16 -20.43 -4.09
N LEU A 251 -4.49 -19.69 -5.15
CA LEU A 251 -5.61 -18.77 -5.21
C LEU A 251 -6.89 -19.51 -5.60
N GLN A 252 -8.02 -19.11 -5.01
CA GLN A 252 -9.32 -19.63 -5.43
C GLN A 252 -9.79 -18.87 -6.67
N LYS A 253 -9.79 -19.54 -7.81
CA LYS A 253 -10.15 -18.98 -9.12
C LYS A 253 -11.50 -18.25 -9.12
N GLU A 254 -12.51 -18.85 -8.51
CA GLU A 254 -13.87 -18.31 -8.44
C GLU A 254 -13.89 -16.99 -7.66
N ARG A 255 -13.07 -16.88 -6.62
CA ARG A 255 -12.97 -15.67 -5.80
C ARG A 255 -12.23 -14.56 -6.54
N VAL A 256 -11.12 -14.87 -7.20
CA VAL A 256 -10.38 -13.90 -8.03
C VAL A 256 -11.26 -13.37 -9.15
N LYS A 257 -12.04 -14.24 -9.80
CA LYS A 257 -13.00 -13.82 -10.84
C LYS A 257 -14.10 -12.92 -10.27
N LYS A 258 -14.68 -13.28 -9.12
CA LYS A 258 -15.69 -12.45 -8.43
C LYS A 258 -15.14 -11.05 -8.12
N ILE A 259 -13.91 -10.95 -7.60
CA ILE A 259 -13.26 -9.66 -7.34
C ILE A 259 -13.11 -8.85 -8.64
N GLY A 260 -12.70 -9.50 -9.73
CA GLY A 260 -12.58 -8.84 -11.04
C GLY A 260 -13.90 -8.27 -11.55
N GLU A 261 -14.99 -9.03 -11.44
CA GLU A 261 -16.34 -8.58 -11.79
C GLU A 261 -16.78 -7.38 -10.93
N MET A 262 -16.44 -7.38 -9.64
CA MET A 262 -16.71 -6.24 -8.74
C MET A 262 -15.90 -5.00 -9.15
N ILE A 263 -14.63 -5.15 -9.52
CA ILE A 263 -13.78 -4.04 -9.99
C ILE A 263 -14.33 -3.45 -11.30
N GLU A 264 -14.80 -4.27 -12.23
CA GLU A 264 -15.39 -3.80 -13.49
C GLU A 264 -16.68 -3.02 -13.26
N MET A 265 -17.52 -3.48 -12.32
CA MET A 265 -18.76 -2.82 -11.95
C MET A 265 -18.50 -1.45 -11.30
N ASP A 266 -17.55 -1.37 -10.36
CA ASP A 266 -17.16 -0.11 -9.71
C ASP A 266 -16.41 0.84 -10.65
N GLY A 267 -15.63 0.29 -11.61
CA GLY A 267 -14.87 1.03 -12.60
C GLY A 267 -15.73 1.80 -13.61
N SER A 268 -17.00 1.41 -13.80
CA SER A 268 -17.96 2.16 -14.62
C SER A 268 -18.26 3.58 -14.05
N GLY A 269 -18.05 3.79 -12.75
CA GLY A 269 -18.13 5.10 -12.09
C GLY A 269 -16.85 5.94 -12.15
N LEU A 270 -15.68 5.31 -12.38
CA LEU A 270 -14.42 6.04 -12.61
C LEU A 270 -14.30 6.59 -14.04
N CYS A 271 -15.17 6.16 -14.97
CA CYS A 271 -15.10 6.51 -16.39
C CYS A 271 -16.36 7.21 -16.95
N SER A 272 -17.24 7.77 -16.10
CA SER A 272 -18.33 8.64 -16.55
C SER A 272 -17.95 10.12 -16.51
N GLN A 273 -17.88 10.72 -17.70
CA GLN A 273 -17.52 12.10 -17.99
C GLN A 273 -18.18 13.15 -17.07
N THR A 274 -17.36 13.95 -16.38
CA THR A 274 -17.69 15.32 -15.91
C THR A 274 -16.42 16.19 -15.91
N PRO A 275 -16.51 17.52 -16.06
CA PRO A 275 -15.46 18.34 -16.67
C PRO A 275 -14.27 18.63 -15.75
N ASN A 276 -13.09 18.70 -16.38
CA ASN A 276 -11.75 19.07 -15.92
C ASN A 276 -11.61 19.74 -14.53
N GLY A 277 -10.90 19.06 -13.62
CA GLY A 277 -10.29 19.68 -12.43
C GLY A 277 -10.00 18.71 -11.28
N VAL A 278 -10.80 17.64 -11.12
CA VAL A 278 -10.79 16.82 -9.90
C VAL A 278 -9.85 15.60 -9.98
N LEU A 279 -9.56 15.10 -11.18
CA LEU A 279 -8.79 13.86 -11.35
C LEU A 279 -7.27 14.03 -11.22
N GLU A 280 -6.74 15.24 -11.40
CA GLU A 280 -5.28 15.47 -11.35
C GLU A 280 -4.74 15.34 -9.91
N VAL A 281 -5.57 15.67 -8.91
CA VAL A 281 -5.21 15.62 -7.48
C VAL A 281 -5.16 14.17 -6.96
N SER A 282 -6.06 13.30 -7.44
CA SER A 282 -6.10 11.89 -7.03
C SER A 282 -4.94 11.04 -7.56
N ALA A 283 -4.20 11.55 -8.54
CA ALA A 283 -3.04 10.88 -9.11
C ALA A 283 -1.74 11.13 -8.30
N CYS A 284 -1.68 12.16 -7.44
CA CYS A 284 -0.43 12.56 -6.78
C CYS A 284 0.16 11.47 -5.88
N CYS A 285 -0.66 10.81 -5.05
CA CYS A 285 -0.21 9.69 -4.20
C CYS A 285 0.28 8.47 -4.99
N PHE A 286 -0.13 8.34 -6.25
CA PHE A 286 0.16 7.19 -7.11
C PHE A 286 1.18 7.52 -8.21
N SER A 287 1.66 8.76 -8.27
CA SER A 287 2.65 9.19 -9.25
C SER A 287 4.07 8.89 -8.76
N PHE A 288 4.89 8.29 -9.63
CA PHE A 288 6.32 8.13 -9.37
C PHE A 288 7.02 9.46 -9.64
N LYS A 289 7.66 10.06 -8.61
CA LYS A 289 8.51 11.24 -8.79
C LYS A 289 9.69 10.88 -9.70
N THR A 290 9.73 11.43 -10.91
CA THR A 290 10.94 11.43 -11.73
C THR A 290 11.92 12.40 -11.09
N HIS A 291 13.02 11.92 -10.51
CA HIS A 291 14.10 12.80 -10.05
C HIS A 291 14.77 13.46 -11.27
N ASP A 292 14.37 14.69 -11.60
CA ASP A 292 15.13 15.53 -12.52
C ASP A 292 16.42 15.96 -11.83
N SER A 293 17.50 15.26 -12.15
CA SER A 293 18.87 15.71 -11.84
C SER A 293 19.24 16.83 -12.81
N SER A 294 18.76 18.05 -12.55
CA SER A 294 19.29 19.23 -13.24
C SER A 294 20.65 19.58 -12.61
N ALA A 295 21.71 19.11 -13.27
CA ALA A 295 23.06 19.57 -13.01
C ALA A 295 23.14 21.08 -13.25
N HIS A 296 23.29 21.86 -12.19
CA HIS A 296 23.74 23.24 -12.29
C HIS A 296 25.22 23.26 -12.66
N THR A 297 25.49 23.29 -13.97
CA THR A 297 26.80 23.70 -14.48
C THR A 297 26.95 25.20 -14.27
N HIS A 298 27.57 25.59 -13.16
CA HIS A 298 28.16 26.91 -13.02
C HIS A 298 29.23 27.08 -14.11
N ARG A 299 28.97 27.98 -15.07
CA ARG A 299 30.03 28.55 -15.92
C ARG A 299 30.60 29.77 -15.21
N SER A 300 31.90 29.67 -14.91
CA SER A 300 32.79 30.78 -14.63
C SER A 300 32.95 31.71 -15.84
#